data_AF-A0AAU2L0F2-F1
#
_entry.id   AF-A0AAU2L0F2-F1
#
_cell.length_a   1.000
_cell.length_b   1.000
_cell.length_c   1.000
_cell.angle_alpha   90.00
_cell.angle_beta   90.00
_cell.angle_gamma   90.00
#
_symmetry.space_group_name_H-M   'P 1'
#
loop_
_entity.id
_entity.type
_entity.pdbx_description
1 polymer ?
#
loop_
_entity_poly.entity_id
_entity_poly.type
_entity_poly.pdbx_seq_one_letter_code
_entity_poly.pdbx_strand_id
1 'polypeptide(L)'
;METVSRIATGATQPRAPRPRADALRNRERIVTAAREMFVEFGPDVPLDEVARRAGVGNATLYRNFPDRAALVHEVVLAVTSRTTDRAEEAVAEEADAFAALSRFVHAAADERIGALCPMLSGGFDKDHPELLAERRRLEEAVEGLVARAMSAGRLRTDIAVGDVLVALSQLTRPLPGIGCPDIDRFTHRHLQLFLDGLQAPARSELPGTAATLEDLRRRP
;
A
#
# COMPACT_ATOMS: atom_id res chain seq x y z
N MET A 1 3.02 36.14 67.24
CA MET A 1 1.70 35.78 66.70
C MET A 1 1.55 36.51 65.37
N GLU A 2 1.98 35.89 64.28
CA GLU A 2 1.62 36.32 62.92
C GLU A 2 1.82 35.13 61.97
N THR A 3 0.75 34.84 61.25
CA THR A 3 0.52 33.70 60.37
C THR A 3 0.98 34.05 58.96
N VAL A 4 1.72 33.19 58.26
CA VAL A 4 1.58 33.08 56.79
C VAL A 4 1.80 31.63 56.34
N SER A 5 0.68 30.99 56.02
CA SER A 5 0.58 29.86 55.09
C SER A 5 1.01 30.32 53.70
N ARG A 6 1.81 29.51 53.00
CA ARG A 6 1.98 29.70 51.55
C ARG A 6 2.01 28.35 50.83
N ILE A 7 0.84 28.00 50.31
CA ILE A 7 0.67 27.10 49.18
C ILE A 7 1.27 27.79 47.96
N ALA A 8 2.13 27.10 47.21
CA ALA A 8 2.28 27.32 45.77
C ALA A 8 2.92 26.09 45.10
N THR A 9 2.09 25.22 44.56
CA THR A 9 1.84 25.07 43.10
C THR A 9 2.88 24.19 42.42
N GLY A 10 2.50 22.94 42.18
CA GLY A 10 3.19 22.08 41.22
C GLY A 10 3.17 22.75 39.85
N ALA A 11 4.34 23.11 39.34
CA ALA A 11 4.51 23.52 37.96
C ALA A 11 4.53 22.25 37.09
N THR A 12 3.41 21.97 36.44
CA THR A 12 3.37 21.02 35.32
C THR A 12 4.20 21.62 34.19
N GLN A 13 5.44 21.18 34.03
CA GLN A 13 6.27 21.58 32.89
C GLN A 13 5.65 21.06 31.58
N PRO A 14 5.57 21.88 30.52
CA PRO A 14 5.18 21.40 29.20
C PRO A 14 6.26 20.45 28.70
N ARG A 15 5.91 19.19 28.48
CA ARG A 15 6.80 18.18 27.92
C ARG A 15 7.03 18.51 26.44
N ALA A 16 8.10 19.27 26.15
CA ALA A 16 8.53 19.53 24.78
C ALA A 16 8.75 18.18 24.05
N PRO A 17 8.07 17.91 22.92
CA PRO A 17 8.31 16.70 22.17
C PRO A 17 9.76 16.66 21.68
N ARG A 18 10.39 15.48 21.73
CA ARG A 18 11.78 15.30 21.28
C ARG A 18 11.87 15.53 19.76
N PRO A 19 12.84 16.32 19.26
CA PRO A 19 12.97 16.71 17.84
C PRO A 19 12.94 15.54 16.83
N ARG A 20 13.39 14.35 17.22
CA ARG A 20 13.36 13.13 16.39
C ARG A 20 11.94 12.59 16.16
N ALA A 21 11.07 12.68 17.16
CA ALA A 21 9.70 12.22 17.06
C ALA A 21 8.87 13.15 16.16
N ASP A 22 9.14 14.45 16.19
CA ASP A 22 8.51 15.42 15.27
C ASP A 22 9.00 15.23 13.84
N ALA A 23 10.29 14.94 13.64
CA ALA A 23 10.84 14.66 12.31
C ALA A 23 10.20 13.41 11.68
N LEU A 24 10.05 12.33 12.45
CA LEU A 24 9.40 11.11 11.97
C LEU A 24 7.93 11.33 11.61
N ARG A 25 7.17 12.01 12.49
CA ARG A 25 5.75 12.37 12.22
C ARG A 25 5.61 13.23 10.98
N ASN A 26 6.53 14.19 10.77
CA ASN A 26 6.50 15.02 9.58
C ASN A 26 6.80 14.20 8.32
N ARG A 27 7.74 13.25 8.38
CA ARG A 27 8.02 12.33 7.28
C ARG A 27 6.77 11.52 6.91
N GLU A 28 6.12 10.91 7.90
CA GLU A 28 4.89 10.12 7.71
C GLU A 28 3.74 10.95 7.11
N ARG A 29 3.56 12.19 7.57
CA ARG A 29 2.57 13.13 7.02
C ARG A 29 2.85 13.45 5.55
N ILE A 30 4.11 13.71 5.21
CA ILE A 30 4.51 13.99 3.83
C ILE A 30 4.26 12.77 2.94
N VAL A 31 4.67 11.57 3.35
CA VAL A 31 4.47 10.33 2.58
C VAL A 31 2.99 10.05 2.37
N THR A 32 2.16 10.24 3.41
CA THR A 32 0.71 10.04 3.32
C THR A 32 0.07 11.03 2.34
N ALA A 33 0.39 12.32 2.46
CA ALA A 33 -0.12 13.35 1.56
C ALA A 33 0.35 13.13 0.12
N ALA A 34 1.61 12.74 -0.06
CA ALA A 34 2.18 12.42 -1.37
C ALA A 34 1.42 11.26 -2.01
N ARG A 35 1.21 10.14 -1.30
CA ARG A 35 0.43 8.99 -1.77
C ARG A 35 -0.96 9.42 -2.24
N GLU A 36 -1.68 10.20 -1.45
CA GLU A 36 -3.03 10.64 -1.80
C GLU A 36 -3.04 11.48 -3.07
N MET A 37 -2.13 12.44 -3.18
CA MET A 37 -2.04 13.31 -4.35
C MET A 37 -1.55 12.59 -5.61
N PHE A 38 -0.67 11.61 -5.43
CA PHE A 38 -0.18 10.73 -6.47
C PHE A 38 -1.28 9.84 -7.06
N VAL A 39 -2.20 9.37 -6.22
CA VAL A 39 -3.40 8.65 -6.67
C VAL A 39 -4.35 9.58 -7.43
N GLU A 40 -4.56 10.80 -6.94
CA GLU A 40 -5.58 11.71 -7.46
C GLU A 40 -5.13 12.45 -8.74
N PHE A 41 -3.87 12.89 -8.78
CA PHE A 41 -3.33 13.77 -9.81
C PHE A 41 -2.15 13.15 -10.59
N GLY A 42 -1.74 11.93 -10.23
CA GLY A 42 -0.59 11.27 -10.83
C GLY A 42 0.77 11.66 -10.22
N PRO A 43 1.86 11.01 -10.66
CA PRO A 43 3.20 11.16 -10.07
C PRO A 43 3.85 12.53 -10.26
N ASP A 44 3.36 13.34 -11.20
CA ASP A 44 3.99 14.61 -11.60
C ASP A 44 3.52 15.81 -10.77
N VAL A 45 2.63 15.60 -9.79
CA VAL A 45 2.08 16.67 -8.94
C VAL A 45 3.20 17.50 -8.28
N PRO A 46 3.13 18.83 -8.22
CA PRO A 46 4.19 19.67 -7.64
C PRO A 46 4.47 19.34 -6.17
N LEU A 47 5.75 19.29 -5.78
CA LEU A 47 6.14 19.00 -4.38
C LEU A 47 5.66 20.07 -3.39
N ASP A 48 5.54 21.33 -3.83
CA ASP A 48 5.00 22.40 -3.00
C ASP A 48 3.52 22.17 -2.64
N GLU A 49 2.74 21.59 -3.56
CA GLU A 49 1.36 21.20 -3.29
C GLU A 49 1.30 20.02 -2.32
N VAL A 50 2.26 19.09 -2.39
CA VAL A 50 2.42 18.01 -1.41
C VAL A 50 2.73 18.56 -0.03
N ALA A 51 3.65 19.53 0.09
CA ALA A 51 3.95 20.19 1.36
C ALA A 51 2.72 20.87 1.95
N ARG A 52 1.96 21.58 1.12
CA ARG A 52 0.69 22.23 1.50
C ARG A 52 -0.34 21.22 2.00
N ARG A 53 -0.55 20.12 1.28
CA ARG A 53 -1.46 19.02 1.67
C ARG A 53 -1.01 18.34 2.96
N ALA A 54 0.29 18.13 3.13
CA ALA A 54 0.88 17.58 4.35
C ALA A 54 0.80 18.54 5.54
N GLY A 55 0.54 19.84 5.32
CA GLY A 55 0.55 20.88 6.34
C GLY A 55 1.94 21.13 6.92
N VAL A 56 2.97 21.05 6.08
CA VAL A 56 4.38 21.33 6.42
C VAL A 56 4.94 22.43 5.51
N GLY A 57 5.97 23.16 5.94
CA GLY A 57 6.65 24.12 5.06
C GLY A 57 7.56 23.45 4.03
N ASN A 58 7.76 24.08 2.86
CA ASN A 58 8.59 23.54 1.77
C ASN A 58 10.01 23.20 2.23
N ALA A 59 10.64 24.06 3.05
CA ALA A 59 11.96 23.77 3.60
C ALA A 59 12.00 22.48 4.43
N THR A 60 10.89 22.11 5.09
CA THR A 60 10.78 20.84 5.82
C THR A 60 10.61 19.66 4.86
N LEU A 61 9.84 19.81 3.77
CA LEU A 61 9.72 18.78 2.75
C LEU A 61 11.09 18.47 2.12
N TYR A 62 11.78 19.49 1.60
CA TYR A 62 13.07 19.32 0.93
C TYR A 62 14.19 18.80 1.85
N ARG A 63 14.12 19.08 3.16
CA ARG A 63 15.02 18.45 4.15
C ARG A 63 14.77 16.96 4.33
N ASN A 64 13.54 16.48 4.15
CA ASN A 64 13.19 15.05 4.29
C ASN A 64 13.33 14.29 2.97
N PHE A 65 13.05 14.95 1.85
CA PHE A 65 13.06 14.39 0.51
C PHE A 65 13.70 15.42 -0.43
N PRO A 66 15.00 15.28 -0.75
CA PRO A 66 15.74 16.29 -1.52
C PRO A 66 15.20 16.44 -2.94
N ASP A 67 14.61 15.38 -3.51
CA ASP A 67 14.02 15.38 -4.84
C ASP A 67 12.75 14.50 -4.89
N ARG A 68 12.09 14.52 -6.06
CA ARG A 68 10.89 13.73 -6.33
C ARG A 68 11.17 12.23 -6.27
N ALA A 69 12.34 11.78 -6.73
CA ALA A 69 12.67 10.35 -6.75
C ALA A 69 12.76 9.78 -5.34
N ALA A 70 13.33 10.51 -4.40
CA ALA A 70 13.38 10.16 -2.98
C ALA A 70 11.97 10.07 -2.36
N LEU A 71 11.07 11.00 -2.70
CA LEU A 71 9.69 10.94 -2.24
C LEU A 71 8.92 9.75 -2.85
N VAL A 72 9.08 9.50 -4.15
CA VAL A 72 8.43 8.38 -4.84
C VAL A 72 8.93 7.04 -4.27
N HIS A 73 10.24 6.88 -4.08
CA HIS A 73 10.82 5.69 -3.44
C HIS A 73 10.13 5.40 -2.10
N GLU A 74 9.97 6.41 -1.26
CA GLU A 74 9.41 6.26 0.09
C GLU A 74 7.91 6.01 0.08
N VAL A 75 7.17 6.61 -0.85
CA VAL A 75 5.75 6.28 -1.05
C VAL A 75 5.58 4.83 -1.51
N VAL A 76 6.39 4.38 -2.48
CA VAL A 76 6.34 3.00 -2.97
C VAL A 76 6.70 2.02 -1.85
N LEU A 77 7.79 2.28 -1.11
CA LEU A 77 8.22 1.46 0.01
C LEU A 77 7.11 1.35 1.08
N ALA A 78 6.52 2.49 1.48
CA ALA A 78 5.46 2.51 2.47
C ALA A 78 4.20 1.74 2.03
N VAL A 79 3.85 1.80 0.74
CA VAL A 79 2.68 1.09 0.22
C VAL A 79 2.95 -0.40 0.07
N THR A 80 4.13 -0.79 -0.41
CA THR A 80 4.54 -2.20 -0.44
C THR A 80 4.53 -2.79 0.97
N SER A 81 5.17 -2.12 1.94
CA SER A 81 5.19 -2.55 3.35
C SER A 81 3.79 -2.71 3.93
N ARG A 82 2.90 -1.71 3.78
CA ARG A 82 1.52 -1.82 4.27
C ARG A 82 0.74 -2.94 3.60
N THR A 83 0.94 -3.15 2.30
CA THR A 83 0.28 -4.24 1.55
C THR A 83 0.76 -5.60 2.06
N THR A 84 2.04 -5.74 2.35
CA THR A 84 2.62 -6.94 2.98
C THR A 84 1.99 -7.20 4.34
N ASP A 85 1.89 -6.17 5.18
CA ASP A 85 1.29 -6.30 6.50
C ASP A 85 -0.19 -6.77 6.39
N ARG A 86 -0.96 -6.28 5.40
CA ARG A 86 -2.32 -6.78 5.14
C ARG A 86 -2.37 -8.26 4.74
N ALA A 87 -1.38 -8.73 3.98
CA ALA A 87 -1.29 -10.14 3.62
C ALA A 87 -1.03 -11.01 4.86
N GLU A 88 -0.10 -10.59 5.72
CA GLU A 88 0.24 -11.27 6.96
C GLU A 88 -0.92 -11.27 7.98
N GLU A 89 -1.59 -10.13 8.15
CA GLU A 89 -2.79 -9.99 8.97
C GLU A 89 -3.90 -10.94 8.48
N ALA A 90 -4.15 -10.99 7.17
CA ALA A 90 -5.15 -11.89 6.61
C ALA A 90 -4.80 -13.36 6.86
N VAL A 91 -3.52 -13.73 6.81
CA VAL A 91 -3.06 -15.08 7.15
C VAL A 91 -3.33 -15.41 8.61
N ALA A 92 -3.08 -14.46 9.52
CA ALA A 92 -3.17 -14.65 10.96
C ALA A 92 -4.61 -14.65 11.49
N GLU A 93 -5.48 -13.82 10.91
CA GLU A 93 -6.83 -13.59 11.41
C GLU A 93 -7.89 -14.49 10.78
N GLU A 94 -7.67 -15.00 9.56
CA GLU A 94 -8.65 -15.80 8.83
C GLU A 94 -8.28 -17.29 8.81
N ALA A 95 -9.14 -18.11 9.41
CA ALA A 95 -8.98 -19.56 9.42
C ALA A 95 -9.31 -20.21 8.07
N ASP A 96 -10.32 -19.69 7.34
CA ASP A 96 -10.63 -20.15 6.00
C ASP A 96 -9.62 -19.57 4.99
N ALA A 97 -8.95 -20.44 4.25
CA ALA A 97 -7.84 -20.05 3.38
C ALA A 97 -8.28 -19.15 2.20
N PHE A 98 -9.50 -19.33 1.69
CA PHE A 98 -10.00 -18.49 0.61
C PHE A 98 -10.51 -17.14 1.15
N ALA A 99 -11.12 -17.14 2.33
CA ALA A 99 -11.47 -15.91 3.04
C ALA A 99 -10.23 -15.05 3.33
N ALA A 100 -9.11 -15.66 3.73
CA ALA A 100 -7.83 -14.97 3.90
C ALA A 100 -7.36 -14.28 2.60
N LEU A 101 -7.37 -15.01 1.48
CA LEU A 101 -7.02 -14.45 0.17
C LEU A 101 -7.97 -13.30 -0.23
N SER A 102 -9.27 -13.49 -0.04
CA SER A 102 -10.29 -12.46 -0.32
C SER A 102 -10.06 -11.19 0.51
N ARG A 103 -9.85 -11.35 1.82
CA ARG A 103 -9.54 -10.26 2.75
C ARG A 103 -8.31 -9.49 2.30
N PHE A 104 -7.22 -10.19 1.94
CA PHE A 104 -6.02 -9.57 1.41
C PHE A 104 -6.29 -8.77 0.13
N VAL A 105 -6.98 -9.36 -0.85
CA VAL A 105 -7.26 -8.71 -2.13
C VAL A 105 -8.07 -7.42 -1.94
N HIS A 106 -9.05 -7.42 -1.05
CA HIS A 106 -9.80 -6.20 -0.71
C HIS A 106 -8.95 -5.18 0.05
N ALA A 107 -8.19 -5.60 1.05
CA ALA A 107 -7.33 -4.70 1.80
C ALA A 107 -6.23 -4.07 0.93
N ALA A 108 -5.66 -4.83 -0.02
CA ALA A 108 -4.68 -4.31 -0.97
C ALA A 108 -5.30 -3.31 -1.96
N ALA A 109 -6.59 -3.43 -2.26
CA ALA A 109 -7.32 -2.42 -3.03
C ALA A 109 -7.47 -1.10 -2.27
N ASP A 110 -7.72 -1.17 -0.95
CA ASP A 110 -7.78 0.01 -0.08
C ASP A 110 -6.43 0.74 0.02
N GLU A 111 -5.32 0.00 -0.16
CA GLU A 111 -3.97 0.58 -0.27
C GLU A 111 -3.69 1.25 -1.63
N ARG A 112 -4.64 1.16 -2.57
CA ARG A 112 -4.62 1.81 -3.90
C ARG A 112 -3.39 1.46 -4.74
N ILE A 113 -2.92 0.21 -4.64
CA ILE A 113 -1.68 -0.22 -5.29
C ILE A 113 -1.69 -0.03 -6.81
N GLY A 114 -2.84 -0.23 -7.47
CA GLY A 114 -2.98 -0.08 -8.92
C GLY A 114 -2.76 1.35 -9.43
N ALA A 115 -3.08 2.35 -8.60
CA ALA A 115 -2.87 3.76 -8.91
C ALA A 115 -1.38 4.15 -8.88
N LEU A 116 -0.56 3.40 -8.15
CA LEU A 116 0.88 3.64 -8.04
C LEU A 116 1.71 2.84 -9.04
N CYS A 117 1.10 1.88 -9.75
CA CYS A 117 1.78 1.11 -10.80
C CYS A 117 2.51 1.99 -11.86
N PRO A 118 1.97 3.13 -12.34
CA PRO A 118 2.69 4.00 -13.27
C PRO A 118 4.01 4.53 -12.69
N MET A 119 4.09 4.68 -11.36
CA MET A 119 5.30 5.18 -10.68
C MET A 119 6.43 4.17 -10.77
N LEU A 120 6.11 2.86 -10.81
CA LEU A 120 7.08 1.79 -11.01
C LEU A 120 7.78 1.83 -12.38
N SER A 121 7.37 2.72 -13.29
CA SER A 121 8.07 2.99 -14.54
C SER A 121 8.95 4.26 -14.47
N GLY A 122 8.85 5.05 -13.41
CA GLY A 122 9.59 6.30 -13.22
C GLY A 122 11.07 6.14 -12.85
N GLY A 123 11.76 7.28 -12.71
CA GLY A 123 13.21 7.41 -12.52
C GLY A 123 13.69 7.36 -11.07
N PHE A 124 13.10 6.51 -10.22
CA PHE A 124 13.64 6.21 -8.90
C PHE A 124 14.37 4.86 -8.90
N ASP A 125 15.25 4.64 -7.92
CA ASP A 125 15.99 3.37 -7.78
C ASP A 125 15.06 2.23 -7.33
N LYS A 126 14.69 1.37 -8.27
CA LYS A 126 13.82 0.19 -8.04
C LYS A 126 14.60 -1.00 -7.49
N ASP A 127 15.92 -0.94 -7.59
CA ASP A 127 16.85 -1.97 -7.14
C ASP A 127 17.44 -1.62 -5.77
N HIS A 128 16.93 -0.57 -5.13
CA HIS A 128 17.29 -0.21 -3.77
C HIS A 128 17.05 -1.41 -2.83
N PRO A 129 18.05 -1.82 -2.01
CA PRO A 129 17.98 -3.07 -1.24
C PRO A 129 16.75 -3.21 -0.34
N GLU A 130 16.31 -2.10 0.28
CA GLU A 130 15.12 -2.08 1.13
C GLU A 130 13.85 -2.38 0.34
N LEU A 131 13.70 -1.78 -0.84
CA LEU A 131 12.54 -2.03 -1.69
C LEU A 131 12.55 -3.45 -2.25
N LEU A 132 13.72 -3.97 -2.61
CA LEU A 132 13.88 -5.36 -3.01
C LEU A 132 13.49 -6.32 -1.89
N ALA A 133 13.85 -6.00 -0.64
CA ALA A 133 13.51 -6.80 0.53
C ALA A 133 12.00 -6.79 0.80
N GLU A 134 11.37 -5.62 0.81
CA GLU A 134 9.92 -5.51 1.01
C GLU A 134 9.11 -6.15 -0.13
N ARG A 135 9.59 -6.04 -1.38
CA ARG A 135 8.95 -6.72 -2.50
C ARG A 135 8.99 -8.24 -2.33
N ARG A 136 10.15 -8.81 -1.94
CA ARG A 136 10.25 -10.25 -1.67
C ARG A 136 9.32 -10.69 -0.55
N ARG A 137 9.25 -9.92 0.55
CA ARG A 137 8.35 -10.20 1.67
C ARG A 137 6.88 -10.19 1.22
N LEU A 138 6.49 -9.23 0.39
CA LEU A 138 5.14 -9.20 -0.20
C LEU A 138 4.87 -10.43 -1.07
N GLU A 139 5.80 -10.76 -1.97
CA GLU A 139 5.70 -11.91 -2.86
C GLU A 139 5.53 -13.22 -2.08
N GLU A 140 6.35 -13.46 -1.05
CA GLU A 140 6.27 -14.62 -0.16
C GLU A 140 4.93 -14.69 0.59
N ALA A 141 4.44 -13.56 1.11
CA ALA A 141 3.16 -13.52 1.81
C ALA A 141 1.97 -13.87 0.89
N VAL A 142 1.96 -13.35 -0.34
CA VAL A 142 0.90 -13.63 -1.32
C VAL A 142 1.00 -15.06 -1.86
N GLU A 143 2.22 -15.57 -2.12
CA GLU A 143 2.45 -16.98 -2.44
C GLU A 143 1.87 -17.89 -1.36
N GLY A 144 2.10 -17.57 -0.08
CA GLY A 144 1.54 -18.30 1.06
C GLY A 144 0.01 -18.32 1.07
N LEU A 145 -0.65 -17.18 0.82
CA LEU A 145 -2.11 -17.09 0.74
C LEU A 145 -2.67 -17.97 -0.38
N VAL A 146 -2.10 -17.87 -1.59
CA VAL A 146 -2.53 -18.64 -2.77
C VAL A 146 -2.32 -20.14 -2.54
N ALA A 147 -1.14 -20.54 -2.06
CA ALA A 147 -0.80 -21.94 -1.81
C ALA A 147 -1.71 -22.57 -0.75
N ARG A 148 -2.05 -21.84 0.32
CA ARG A 148 -3.01 -22.29 1.35
C ARG A 148 -4.40 -22.53 0.74
N ALA A 149 -4.89 -21.58 -0.06
CA ALA A 149 -6.22 -21.68 -0.67
C ALA A 149 -6.31 -22.82 -1.70
N MET A 150 -5.24 -23.05 -2.48
CA MET A 150 -5.15 -24.21 -3.39
C MET A 150 -5.09 -25.53 -2.63
N SER A 151 -4.26 -25.62 -1.58
CA SER A 151 -4.11 -26.85 -0.77
C SER A 151 -5.39 -27.22 -0.03
N ALA A 152 -6.20 -26.23 0.36
CA ALA A 152 -7.52 -26.43 0.94
C ALA A 152 -8.59 -26.82 -0.11
N GLY A 153 -8.24 -26.91 -1.40
CA GLY A 153 -9.17 -27.21 -2.48
C GLY A 153 -10.22 -26.11 -2.70
N ARG A 154 -9.94 -24.87 -2.26
CA ARG A 154 -10.85 -23.73 -2.37
C ARG A 154 -10.52 -22.80 -3.54
N LEU A 155 -9.30 -22.88 -4.06
CA LEU A 155 -8.84 -22.14 -5.23
C LEU A 155 -8.58 -23.09 -6.40
N ARG A 156 -8.94 -22.68 -7.62
CA ARG A 156 -8.60 -23.40 -8.85
C ARG A 156 -7.07 -23.53 -9.02
N THR A 157 -6.62 -24.60 -9.67
CA THR A 157 -5.20 -24.98 -9.75
C THR A 157 -4.51 -24.62 -11.07
N ASP A 158 -5.25 -24.05 -12.02
CA ASP A 158 -4.78 -23.61 -13.33
C ASP A 158 -4.45 -22.11 -13.37
N ILE A 159 -4.16 -21.51 -12.22
CA ILE A 159 -3.66 -20.14 -12.07
C ILE A 159 -2.31 -20.12 -11.33
N ALA A 160 -1.63 -18.98 -11.38
CA ALA A 160 -0.45 -18.70 -10.58
C ALA A 160 -0.60 -17.35 -9.86
N VAL A 161 0.34 -17.04 -8.97
CA VAL A 161 0.30 -15.82 -8.12
C VAL A 161 0.27 -14.55 -8.96
N GLY A 162 0.95 -14.54 -10.11
CA GLY A 162 0.97 -13.38 -11.00
C GLY A 162 -0.42 -13.06 -11.56
N ASP A 163 -1.31 -14.05 -11.76
CA ASP A 163 -2.69 -13.79 -12.21
C ASP A 163 -3.46 -12.94 -11.19
N VAL A 164 -3.28 -13.22 -9.89
CA VAL A 164 -3.90 -12.45 -8.80
C VAL A 164 -3.33 -11.04 -8.76
N LEU A 165 -2.00 -10.88 -8.82
CA LEU A 165 -1.36 -9.57 -8.75
C LEU A 165 -1.67 -8.70 -9.98
N VAL A 166 -1.70 -9.29 -11.17
CA VAL A 166 -2.05 -8.60 -12.42
C VAL A 166 -3.50 -8.14 -12.39
N ALA A 167 -4.43 -9.01 -11.98
CA ALA A 167 -5.84 -8.64 -11.85
C ALA A 167 -6.02 -7.53 -10.82
N LEU A 168 -5.40 -7.64 -9.64
CA LEU A 168 -5.46 -6.62 -8.60
C LEU A 168 -4.91 -5.27 -9.10
N SER A 169 -3.75 -5.26 -9.76
CA SER A 169 -3.17 -4.05 -10.36
C SER A 169 -4.11 -3.41 -11.39
N GLN A 170 -4.74 -4.21 -12.26
CA GLN A 170 -5.64 -3.69 -13.30
C GLN A 170 -6.97 -3.19 -12.74
N LEU A 171 -7.60 -3.94 -11.84
CA LEU A 171 -8.92 -3.63 -11.30
C LEU A 171 -8.90 -2.47 -10.29
N THR A 172 -7.74 -2.17 -9.71
CA THR A 172 -7.56 -1.05 -8.76
C THR A 172 -6.92 0.18 -9.42
N ARG A 173 -6.60 0.12 -10.72
CA ARG A 173 -6.04 1.26 -11.45
C ARG A 173 -7.16 2.26 -11.80
N PRO A 174 -7.02 3.55 -11.44
CA PRO A 174 -7.97 4.58 -11.85
C PRO A 174 -8.01 4.71 -13.38
N LEU A 175 -9.20 4.91 -13.93
CA LEU A 175 -9.38 5.20 -15.35
C LEU A 175 -8.88 6.63 -15.66
N PRO A 176 -7.92 6.81 -16.59
CA PRO A 176 -7.39 8.14 -16.90
C PRO A 176 -8.48 9.09 -17.39
N GLY A 177 -8.57 10.28 -16.78
CA GLY A 177 -9.49 11.34 -17.22
C GLY A 177 -10.98 11.06 -16.97
N ILE A 178 -11.33 9.96 -16.31
CA ILE A 178 -12.71 9.62 -15.97
C ILE A 178 -12.85 9.62 -14.45
N GLY A 179 -13.39 10.71 -13.91
CA GLY A 179 -13.91 10.70 -12.55
C GLY A 179 -15.17 9.84 -12.51
N CYS A 180 -15.07 8.63 -11.97
CA CYS A 180 -16.24 7.80 -11.70
C CYS A 180 -16.62 7.99 -10.23
N PRO A 181 -17.75 8.66 -9.93
CA PRO A 181 -18.28 8.70 -8.57
C PRO A 181 -18.52 7.26 -8.09
N ASP A 182 -18.19 6.96 -6.84
CA ASP A 182 -18.27 5.63 -6.24
C ASP A 182 -17.34 4.56 -6.87
N ILE A 183 -16.26 4.94 -7.57
CA ILE A 183 -15.33 3.96 -8.16
C ILE A 183 -14.83 2.95 -7.12
N ASP A 184 -14.54 3.41 -5.89
CA ASP A 184 -14.12 2.56 -4.78
C ASP A 184 -15.17 1.47 -4.49
N ARG A 185 -16.48 1.80 -4.47
CA ARG A 185 -17.57 0.80 -4.30
C ARG A 185 -17.58 -0.22 -5.43
N PHE A 186 -17.37 0.24 -6.67
CA PHE A 186 -17.34 -0.66 -7.81
C PHE A 186 -16.07 -1.53 -7.81
N THR A 187 -14.93 -1.03 -7.37
CA THR A 187 -13.67 -1.78 -7.28
C THR A 187 -13.85 -3.03 -6.43
N HIS A 188 -14.38 -2.93 -5.20
CA HIS A 188 -14.61 -4.11 -4.36
C HIS A 188 -15.60 -5.09 -5.00
N ARG A 189 -16.66 -4.59 -5.65
CA ARG A 189 -17.61 -5.48 -6.35
C ARG A 189 -16.94 -6.27 -7.48
N HIS A 190 -16.12 -5.62 -8.30
CA HIS A 190 -15.43 -6.30 -9.41
C HIS A 190 -14.34 -7.26 -8.90
N LEU A 191 -13.66 -6.91 -7.80
CA LEU A 191 -12.73 -7.83 -7.13
C LEU A 191 -13.45 -9.07 -6.61
N GLN A 192 -14.64 -8.92 -6.02
CA GLN A 192 -15.43 -10.08 -5.59
C GLN A 192 -15.84 -10.97 -6.76
N LEU A 193 -16.26 -10.38 -7.90
CA LEU A 193 -16.56 -11.15 -9.12
C LEU A 193 -15.33 -11.91 -9.63
N PHE A 194 -14.16 -11.28 -9.59
CA PHE A 194 -12.89 -11.93 -9.94
C PHE A 194 -12.58 -13.09 -8.99
N LEU A 195 -12.65 -12.85 -7.68
CA LEU A 195 -12.42 -13.86 -6.64
C LEU A 195 -13.38 -15.05 -6.79
N ASP A 196 -14.67 -14.81 -7.02
CA ASP A 196 -15.66 -15.87 -7.25
C ASP A 196 -15.31 -16.74 -8.46
N GLY A 197 -14.70 -16.16 -9.50
CA GLY A 197 -14.17 -16.89 -10.66
C GLY A 197 -12.92 -17.74 -10.39
N LEU A 198 -12.22 -17.48 -9.28
CA LEU A 198 -11.05 -18.26 -8.84
C LEU A 198 -11.42 -19.44 -7.94
N GLN A 199 -12.64 -19.47 -7.39
CA GLN A 199 -13.04 -20.54 -6.47
C GLN A 199 -13.06 -21.90 -7.17
N ALA A 200 -12.64 -22.93 -6.44
CA ALA A 200 -12.81 -24.33 -6.84
C ALA A 200 -14.21 -24.86 -6.44
N PRO A 201 -14.80 -25.77 -7.24
CA PRO A 201 -14.30 -26.26 -8.52
C PRO A 201 -14.40 -25.20 -9.63
N ALA A 202 -13.41 -25.21 -10.54
CA ALA A 202 -13.39 -24.32 -11.69
C ALA A 202 -14.64 -24.52 -12.57
N ARG A 203 -15.28 -23.42 -12.97
CA ARG A 203 -16.51 -23.45 -13.80
C ARG A 203 -16.24 -23.38 -15.31
N SER A 204 -15.00 -23.12 -15.70
CA SER A 204 -14.55 -23.01 -17.09
C SER A 204 -13.04 -23.20 -17.15
N GLU A 205 -12.51 -23.50 -18.34
CA GLU A 205 -11.06 -23.47 -18.61
C GLU A 205 -10.60 -22.03 -18.87
N LEU A 206 -9.39 -21.68 -18.41
CA LEU A 206 -8.77 -20.40 -18.73
C LEU A 206 -7.95 -20.51 -20.02
N PRO A 207 -8.05 -19.53 -20.94
CA PRO A 207 -7.18 -19.48 -22.11
C PRO A 207 -5.76 -19.04 -21.71
N GLY A 208 -4.77 -19.46 -22.51
CA GLY A 208 -3.38 -19.04 -22.34
C GLY A 208 -2.63 -19.79 -21.24
N THR A 209 -1.69 -19.12 -20.60
CA THR A 209 -0.84 -19.69 -19.53
C THR A 209 -0.91 -18.81 -18.28
N ALA A 210 -0.91 -19.44 -17.11
CA ALA A 210 -0.87 -18.77 -15.83
C ALA A 210 0.32 -17.80 -15.72
N ALA A 211 0.08 -16.57 -15.26
CA ALA A 211 1.13 -15.58 -15.07
C ALA A 211 1.91 -15.86 -13.78
N THR A 212 3.22 -16.09 -13.89
CA THR A 212 4.09 -16.33 -12.73
C THR A 212 4.71 -15.03 -12.20
N LEU A 213 5.23 -15.05 -10.97
CA LEU A 213 6.02 -13.91 -10.47
C LEU A 213 7.29 -13.68 -11.29
N GLU A 214 7.88 -14.74 -11.84
CA GLU A 214 9.05 -14.63 -12.70
C GLU A 214 8.73 -13.83 -13.96
N ASP A 215 7.56 -14.07 -14.58
CA ASP A 215 7.10 -13.29 -15.73
C ASP A 215 6.93 -11.81 -15.38
N LEU A 216 6.46 -11.48 -14.17
CA LEU A 216 6.30 -10.10 -13.72
C LEU A 216 7.62 -9.40 -13.40
N ARG A 217 8.65 -10.13 -12.99
CA ARG A 217 10.00 -9.61 -12.75
C ARG A 217 10.74 -9.33 -14.04
N ARG A 218 10.52 -10.14 -15.07
CA ARG A 218 11.10 -9.97 -16.42
C ARG A 218 10.40 -8.81 -17.14
N ARG A 219 10.72 -7.57 -16.76
CA ARG A 219 10.33 -6.42 -17.58
C ARG A 219 11.31 -6.26 -18.76
N PRO A 220 10.81 -6.05 -20.00
CA PRO A 220 11.65 -5.73 -21.15
C PRO A 220 12.35 -4.37 -21.00
#